data_AF-A0A7W8VF57-F1
#
_entry.id   AF-A0A7W8VF57-F1
#
_cell.length_a   1.000
_cell.length_b   1.000
_cell.length_c   1.000
_cell.angle_alpha   90.00
_cell.angle_beta   90.00
_cell.angle_gamma   90.00
#
_symmetry.space_group_name_H-M   'P 1'
#
loop_
_entity.id
_entity.type
_entity.pdbx_description
1 polymer ?
#
loop_
_entity_poly.entity_id
_entity_poly.type
_entity_poly.pdbx_seq_one_letter_code
_entity_poly.pdbx_strand_id
1 'polypeptide(L)'
;MCIKFVFAHFWAWEYYDRHVEEAERGDKMAGGMPVRRRHLIIQLRRMRRDAGLSQDEVWKALGWSRAKLQRLEAGEFQRLKAGDVMALCQLYEADKAEAEELVQIARDSRKNLPWWYQYKDVLPGAFIGLEAEASLIQEFSIGLVPGLFQTQEYIAALFERAVGIPKQEVSKRLEVRLERQRSVLERERPPTIVTVIDEAAVRREVGGEEVMEGQIRHLLDLSERPNIEIQILPFKAGAHAGTSIPFVLFGFDGGSGAGSLVYLETRKDGFYLEEEEEVTDYRLVFSRMQGTAMSVEDSAAFLRAVLSE
;
A
#
# COMPACT_ATOMS: atom_id res chain seq x y z
N MET A 1 -38.97 29.97 4.27
CA MET A 1 -38.32 28.80 3.64
C MET A 1 -36.82 28.85 3.92
N CYS A 2 -36.38 28.57 5.16
CA CYS A 2 -34.96 28.63 5.53
C CYS A 2 -34.56 27.68 6.69
N ILE A 3 -35.39 26.68 7.03
CA ILE A 3 -35.12 25.77 8.17
C ILE A 3 -34.80 24.33 7.71
N LYS A 4 -34.94 23.99 6.42
CA LYS A 4 -34.68 22.63 5.92
C LYS A 4 -33.21 22.34 5.54
N PHE A 5 -32.33 23.34 5.46
CA PHE A 5 -30.92 23.13 5.07
C PHE A 5 -29.99 22.79 6.23
N VAL A 6 -30.35 23.14 7.47
CA VAL A 6 -29.50 22.89 8.65
C VAL A 6 -29.61 21.44 9.15
N PHE A 7 -30.75 20.76 8.90
CA PHE A 7 -30.95 19.38 9.36
C PHE A 7 -30.20 18.33 8.51
N ALA A 8 -30.00 18.55 7.20
CA ALA A 8 -29.27 17.60 6.36
C ALA A 8 -27.77 17.52 6.69
N HIS A 9 -27.17 18.64 7.12
CA HIS A 9 -25.76 18.69 7.52
C HIS A 9 -25.49 18.03 8.88
N PHE A 10 -26.47 18.06 9.80
CA PHE A 10 -26.33 17.46 11.13
C PHE A 10 -26.46 15.92 11.08
N TRP A 11 -27.36 15.40 10.24
CA TRP A 11 -27.50 13.96 10.01
C TRP A 11 -26.34 13.35 9.23
N ALA A 12 -25.72 14.10 8.31
CA ALA A 12 -24.49 13.69 7.64
C ALA A 12 -23.31 13.61 8.62
N TRP A 13 -23.23 14.53 9.59
CA TRP A 13 -22.21 14.54 10.64
C TRP A 13 -22.38 13.40 11.66
N GLU A 14 -23.59 13.15 12.16
CA GLU A 14 -23.85 12.03 13.09
C GLU A 14 -23.81 10.64 12.41
N TYR A 15 -23.95 10.58 11.08
CA TYR A 15 -23.71 9.37 10.29
C TYR A 15 -22.20 9.17 10.10
N TYR A 16 -21.48 10.24 9.76
CA TYR A 16 -20.02 10.26 9.60
C TYR A 16 -19.31 9.89 10.92
N ASP A 17 -19.65 10.52 12.05
CA ASP A 17 -19.01 10.26 13.35
C ASP A 17 -19.23 8.82 13.85
N ARG A 18 -20.43 8.27 13.63
CA ARG A 18 -20.75 6.89 14.04
C ARG A 18 -20.05 5.84 13.18
N HIS A 19 -19.87 6.14 11.89
CA HIS A 19 -19.10 5.30 10.98
C HIS A 19 -17.59 5.49 11.16
N VAL A 20 -17.14 6.67 11.59
CA VAL A 20 -15.75 6.93 12.01
C VAL A 20 -15.44 6.16 13.29
N GLU A 21 -16.32 6.10 14.29
CA GLU A 21 -16.08 5.30 15.50
C GLU A 21 -16.09 3.77 15.24
N GLU A 22 -16.94 3.29 14.34
CA GLU A 22 -16.93 1.88 13.89
C GLU A 22 -15.72 1.58 12.99
N ALA A 23 -15.33 2.51 12.11
CA ALA A 23 -14.11 2.45 11.32
C ALA A 23 -12.87 2.47 12.22
N GLU A 24 -12.76 3.36 13.21
CA GLU A 24 -11.66 3.43 14.18
C GLU A 24 -11.51 2.13 15.00
N ARG A 25 -12.62 1.41 15.23
CA ARG A 25 -12.61 0.11 15.91
C ARG A 25 -12.17 -1.03 14.98
N GLY A 26 -12.46 -0.92 13.68
CA GLY A 26 -11.89 -1.77 12.62
C GLY A 26 -10.44 -1.43 12.24
N ASP A 27 -10.06 -0.16 12.37
CA ASP A 27 -8.79 0.45 11.96
C ASP A 27 -7.63 0.03 12.88
N LYS A 28 -7.92 -0.27 14.15
CA LYS A 28 -6.96 -0.91 15.07
C LYS A 28 -6.50 -2.30 14.60
N MET A 29 -7.21 -2.95 13.66
CA MET A 29 -6.80 -4.22 13.04
C MET A 29 -5.94 -4.01 11.78
N ALA A 30 -6.01 -2.82 11.16
CA ALA A 30 -5.47 -2.52 9.83
C ALA A 30 -4.10 -1.81 9.83
N GLY A 31 -3.75 -1.06 10.88
CA GLY A 31 -2.45 -0.39 10.96
C GLY A 31 -1.32 -1.33 11.42
N GLY A 32 -0.67 -2.07 10.51
CA GLY A 32 0.65 -2.69 10.80
C GLY A 32 0.84 -4.19 10.53
N MET A 33 -0.10 -4.89 9.88
CA MET A 33 0.07 -6.30 9.51
C MET A 33 0.74 -6.46 8.13
N PRO A 34 1.80 -7.28 7.98
CA PRO A 34 2.35 -7.65 6.67
C PRO A 34 1.29 -8.35 5.80
N VAL A 35 1.24 -8.06 4.50
CA VAL A 35 0.16 -8.51 3.57
C VAL A 35 -0.05 -9.99 3.61
N ARG A 36 1.02 -10.77 3.51
CA ARG A 36 0.98 -12.22 3.53
C ARG A 36 0.31 -12.74 4.78
N ARG A 37 0.53 -12.10 5.92
CA ARG A 37 -0.15 -12.43 7.17
C ARG A 37 -1.62 -12.02 7.13
N ARG A 38 -1.93 -10.88 6.51
CA ARG A 38 -3.31 -10.41 6.35
C ARG A 38 -4.11 -11.26 5.37
N HIS A 39 -3.58 -11.49 4.17
CA HIS A 39 -4.04 -12.46 3.19
C HIS A 39 -4.27 -13.82 3.85
N LEU A 40 -3.29 -14.33 4.60
CA LEU A 40 -3.44 -15.58 5.35
C LEU A 40 -4.64 -15.55 6.32
N ILE A 41 -4.84 -14.45 7.06
CA ILE A 41 -6.00 -14.32 7.96
C ILE A 41 -7.31 -14.17 7.20
N ILE A 42 -7.34 -13.44 6.09
CA ILE A 42 -8.53 -13.27 5.24
C ILE A 42 -8.94 -14.62 4.65
N GLN A 43 -8.00 -15.38 4.08
CA GLN A 43 -8.27 -16.69 3.52
C GLN A 43 -8.76 -17.66 4.60
N LEU A 44 -8.12 -17.68 5.77
CA LEU A 44 -8.58 -18.51 6.90
C LEU A 44 -9.99 -18.11 7.38
N ARG A 45 -10.33 -16.82 7.39
CA ARG A 45 -11.68 -16.34 7.74
C ARG A 45 -12.71 -16.69 6.65
N ARG A 46 -12.33 -16.60 5.38
CA ARG A 46 -13.16 -16.99 4.23
C ARG A 46 -13.48 -18.49 4.30
N MET A 47 -12.45 -19.33 4.35
CA MET A 47 -12.59 -20.78 4.48
C MET A 47 -13.47 -21.19 5.66
N ARG A 48 -13.32 -20.53 6.83
CA ARG A 48 -14.18 -20.80 7.98
C ARG A 48 -15.66 -20.51 7.67
N ARG A 49 -15.95 -19.39 7.01
CA ARG A 49 -17.32 -19.01 6.63
C ARG A 49 -17.89 -19.98 5.59
N ASP A 50 -17.08 -20.39 4.62
CA ASP A 50 -17.48 -21.32 3.56
C ASP A 50 -17.76 -22.72 4.13
N ALA A 51 -16.98 -23.14 5.13
CA ALA A 51 -17.21 -24.35 5.93
C ALA A 51 -18.40 -24.22 6.91
N GLY A 52 -19.02 -23.05 7.02
CA GLY A 52 -20.17 -22.80 7.91
C GLY A 52 -19.84 -22.84 9.41
N LEU A 53 -18.56 -22.75 9.79
CA LEU A 53 -18.12 -22.91 11.18
C LEU A 53 -18.08 -21.57 11.93
N SER A 54 -18.57 -21.57 13.17
CA SER A 54 -18.38 -20.46 14.11
C SER A 54 -16.99 -20.50 14.73
N GLN A 55 -16.49 -19.36 15.20
CA GLN A 55 -15.25 -19.34 16.01
C GLN A 55 -15.35 -20.29 17.21
N ASP A 56 -16.54 -20.43 17.80
CA ASP A 56 -16.75 -21.23 19.00
C ASP A 56 -16.60 -22.74 18.75
N GLU A 57 -16.94 -23.20 17.55
CA GLU A 57 -16.74 -24.58 17.11
C GLU A 57 -15.27 -24.85 16.79
N VAL A 58 -14.60 -23.89 16.16
CA VAL A 58 -13.20 -24.04 15.72
C VAL A 58 -12.24 -24.20 16.89
N TRP A 59 -12.32 -23.33 17.91
CA TRP A 59 -11.37 -23.44 19.04
C TRP A 59 -11.60 -24.74 19.84
N LYS A 60 -12.85 -25.22 19.92
CA LYS A 60 -13.18 -26.50 20.57
C LYS A 60 -12.64 -27.68 19.78
N ALA A 61 -12.86 -27.70 18.47
CA ALA A 61 -12.41 -28.78 17.58
C ALA A 61 -10.88 -28.92 17.58
N LEU A 62 -10.14 -27.80 17.63
CA LEU A 62 -8.68 -27.80 17.64
C LEU A 62 -8.06 -27.90 19.04
N GLY A 63 -8.87 -27.93 20.10
CA GLY A 63 -8.38 -27.93 21.49
C GLY A 63 -7.58 -26.67 21.86
N TRP A 64 -7.90 -25.53 21.23
CA TRP A 64 -7.23 -24.25 21.46
C TRP A 64 -7.98 -23.43 22.52
N SER A 65 -7.34 -22.40 23.08
CA SER A 65 -8.08 -21.43 23.86
C SER A 65 -8.92 -20.54 22.94
N ARG A 66 -10.13 -20.16 23.39
CA ARG A 66 -10.96 -19.17 22.68
C ARG A 66 -10.20 -17.88 22.37
N ALA A 67 -9.41 -17.41 23.34
CA ALA A 67 -8.53 -16.25 23.18
C ALA A 67 -7.49 -16.43 22.07
N LYS A 68 -6.93 -17.64 21.87
CA LYS A 68 -6.02 -17.91 20.75
C LYS A 68 -6.74 -17.72 19.43
N LEU A 69 -7.90 -18.33 19.22
CA LEU A 69 -8.59 -18.18 17.93
C LEU A 69 -9.03 -16.73 17.67
N GLN A 70 -9.55 -16.04 18.68
CA GLN A 70 -9.94 -14.63 18.56
C GLN A 70 -8.75 -13.75 18.17
N ARG A 71 -7.61 -13.89 18.82
CA ARG A 71 -6.39 -13.13 18.51
C ARG A 71 -5.78 -13.52 17.16
N LEU A 72 -6.04 -14.73 16.68
CA LEU A 72 -5.63 -15.18 15.35
C LEU A 72 -6.45 -14.50 14.27
N GLU A 73 -7.78 -14.54 14.36
CA GLU A 73 -8.67 -13.92 13.38
C GLU A 73 -8.69 -12.40 13.47
N ALA A 74 -8.43 -11.84 14.66
CA ALA A 74 -8.16 -10.43 14.88
C ALA A 74 -6.76 -10.02 14.41
N GLY A 75 -5.92 -10.97 14.01
CA GLY A 75 -4.63 -10.62 13.48
C GLY A 75 -3.70 -9.94 14.49
N GLU A 76 -3.71 -10.40 15.72
CA GLU A 76 -2.82 -9.91 16.77
C GLU A 76 -1.54 -10.75 16.92
N PHE A 77 -1.53 -11.99 16.43
CA PHE A 77 -0.32 -12.83 16.49
C PHE A 77 0.74 -12.45 15.48
N GLN A 78 1.81 -11.79 15.93
CA GLN A 78 2.98 -11.44 15.10
C GLN A 78 3.50 -12.59 14.21
N ARG A 79 3.31 -13.85 14.63
CA ARG A 79 3.65 -15.04 13.85
C ARG A 79 2.55 -16.09 13.94
N LEU A 80 2.11 -16.56 12.78
CA LEU A 80 1.26 -17.74 12.67
C LEU A 80 2.14 -18.98 12.55
N LYS A 81 1.84 -20.01 13.35
CA LYS A 81 2.58 -21.27 13.23
C LYS A 81 2.08 -21.98 11.99
N ALA A 82 2.99 -22.45 11.13
CA ALA A 82 2.64 -23.28 9.98
C ALA A 82 1.76 -24.48 10.36
N GLY A 83 2.01 -25.09 11.53
CA GLY A 83 1.15 -26.15 12.07
C GLY A 83 -0.24 -25.67 12.50
N ASP A 84 -0.38 -24.44 13.01
CA ASP A 84 -1.69 -23.86 13.34
C ASP A 84 -2.49 -23.58 12.05
N VAL A 85 -1.82 -23.06 11.01
CA VAL A 85 -2.45 -22.82 9.70
C VAL A 85 -2.88 -24.13 9.05
N MET A 86 -2.02 -25.15 9.05
CA MET A 86 -2.34 -26.47 8.50
C MET A 86 -3.54 -27.09 9.21
N ALA A 87 -3.62 -26.98 10.55
CA ALA A 87 -4.74 -27.49 11.33
C ALA A 87 -6.06 -26.79 11.00
N LEU A 88 -6.03 -25.47 10.78
CA LEU A 88 -7.20 -24.72 10.33
C LEU A 88 -7.63 -25.11 8.92
N CYS A 89 -6.69 -25.20 7.97
CA CYS A 89 -6.98 -25.61 6.59
C CYS A 89 -7.61 -27.02 6.54
N GLN A 90 -7.10 -27.95 7.37
CA GLN A 90 -7.69 -29.29 7.49
C GLN A 90 -9.10 -29.26 8.06
N LEU A 91 -9.33 -28.49 9.12
CA LEU A 91 -10.66 -28.36 9.72
C LEU A 91 -11.67 -27.69 8.78
N TYR A 92 -11.21 -26.77 7.93
CA TYR A 92 -12.05 -26.05 6.97
C TYR A 92 -12.18 -26.76 5.63
N GLU A 93 -11.63 -27.97 5.50
CA GLU A 93 -11.67 -28.78 4.29
C GLU A 93 -11.11 -28.05 3.05
N ALA A 94 -10.09 -27.20 3.27
CA ALA A 94 -9.42 -26.46 2.20
C ALA A 94 -8.80 -27.42 1.17
N ASP A 95 -8.78 -27.01 -0.10
CA ASP A 95 -8.12 -27.80 -1.13
C ASP A 95 -6.60 -27.88 -0.88
N LYS A 96 -5.97 -28.89 -1.47
CA LYS A 96 -4.56 -29.17 -1.20
C LYS A 96 -3.63 -28.05 -1.67
N ALA A 97 -3.92 -27.41 -2.81
CA ALA A 97 -3.07 -26.36 -3.36
C ALA A 97 -3.16 -25.09 -2.50
N GLU A 98 -4.38 -24.72 -2.13
CA GLU A 98 -4.68 -23.58 -1.27
C GLU A 98 -4.10 -23.76 0.14
N ALA A 99 -4.21 -24.96 0.72
CA ALA A 99 -3.62 -25.27 2.02
C ALA A 99 -2.08 -25.21 1.99
N GLU A 100 -1.45 -25.72 0.92
CA GLU A 100 0.01 -25.67 0.74
C GLU A 100 0.52 -24.23 0.62
N GLU A 101 -0.20 -23.38 -0.12
CA GLU A 101 0.08 -21.96 -0.27
C GLU A 101 0.04 -21.23 1.09
N LEU A 102 -1.06 -21.36 1.84
CA LEU A 102 -1.22 -20.69 3.14
C LEU A 102 -0.18 -21.15 4.17
N VAL A 103 0.15 -22.44 4.19
CA VAL A 103 1.21 -22.98 5.04
C VAL A 103 2.57 -22.43 4.65
N GLN A 104 2.84 -22.28 3.35
CA GLN A 104 4.09 -21.72 2.85
C GLN A 104 4.24 -20.25 3.24
N ILE A 105 3.16 -19.47 3.13
CA ILE A 105 3.09 -18.08 3.61
C ILE A 105 3.45 -18.01 5.11
N ALA A 106 2.87 -18.89 5.93
CA ALA A 106 3.17 -18.94 7.37
C ALA A 106 4.62 -19.34 7.67
N ARG A 107 5.23 -20.23 6.87
CA ARG A 107 6.64 -20.63 7.01
C ARG A 107 7.59 -19.49 6.66
N ASP A 108 7.32 -18.76 5.59
CA ASP A 108 8.20 -17.68 5.14
C ASP A 108 8.15 -16.48 6.08
N SER A 109 7.01 -16.26 6.76
CA SER A 109 6.90 -15.28 7.86
C SER A 109 7.84 -15.52 9.05
N ARG A 110 8.40 -16.74 9.18
CA ARG A 110 9.32 -17.12 10.28
C ARG A 110 10.80 -17.00 9.95
N LYS A 111 11.18 -16.92 8.67
CA LYS A 111 12.57 -17.17 8.27
C LYS A 111 13.52 -16.02 8.58
N ASN A 112 13.06 -14.77 8.71
CA ASN A 112 13.82 -13.64 9.25
C ASN A 112 12.86 -12.55 9.73
N LEU A 113 13.26 -11.74 10.72
CA LEU A 113 12.55 -10.49 10.98
C LEU A 113 12.76 -9.57 9.79
N PRO A 114 11.70 -8.97 9.21
CA PRO A 114 11.89 -7.99 8.16
C PRO A 114 12.76 -6.82 8.65
N TRP A 115 13.64 -6.29 7.80
CA TRP A 115 14.60 -5.24 8.17
C TRP A 115 13.90 -4.01 8.77
N TRP A 116 12.70 -3.67 8.30
CA TRP A 116 11.93 -2.52 8.78
C TRP A 116 11.43 -2.67 10.22
N TYR A 117 11.47 -3.88 10.79
CA TYR A 117 11.05 -4.11 12.16
C TYR A 117 11.94 -3.38 13.19
N GLN A 118 13.21 -3.13 12.86
CA GLN A 118 14.10 -2.31 13.70
C GLN A 118 13.76 -0.81 13.67
N TYR A 119 12.85 -0.40 12.79
CA TYR A 119 12.43 0.98 12.55
C TYR A 119 10.94 1.22 12.83
N LYS A 120 10.28 0.36 13.62
CA LYS A 120 8.84 0.46 13.96
C LYS A 120 8.41 1.80 14.57
N ASP A 121 9.32 2.54 15.18
CA ASP A 121 9.04 3.84 15.81
C ASP A 121 8.98 4.99 14.78
N VAL A 122 9.43 4.75 13.54
CA VAL A 122 9.53 5.76 12.47
C VAL A 122 8.80 5.37 11.19
N LEU A 123 8.30 4.13 11.07
CA LEU A 123 7.66 3.60 9.87
C LEU A 123 6.30 2.93 10.12
N PRO A 124 5.31 3.15 9.25
CA PRO A 124 4.14 2.28 9.17
C PRO A 124 4.56 0.93 8.57
N GLY A 125 4.78 -0.06 9.44
CA GLY A 125 5.34 -1.37 9.06
C GLY A 125 4.46 -2.21 8.12
N ALA A 126 3.16 -1.92 8.02
CA ALA A 126 2.26 -2.58 7.07
C ALA A 126 2.54 -2.18 5.62
N PHE A 127 2.69 -0.88 5.36
CA PHE A 127 2.94 -0.36 4.01
C PHE A 127 4.22 -0.92 3.39
N ILE A 128 5.32 -0.94 4.15
CA ILE A 128 6.59 -1.50 3.67
C ILE A 128 6.49 -3.01 3.43
N GLY A 129 5.71 -3.71 4.27
CA GLY A 129 5.40 -5.11 4.03
C GLY A 129 4.65 -5.33 2.71
N LEU A 130 3.75 -4.41 2.34
CA LEU A 130 3.05 -4.42 1.05
C LEU A 130 4.00 -4.25 -0.12
N GLU A 131 4.83 -3.21 -0.11
CA GLU A 131 5.82 -2.99 -1.17
C GLU A 131 6.80 -4.17 -1.30
N ALA A 132 7.23 -4.74 -0.17
CA ALA A 132 8.18 -5.85 -0.13
C ALA A 132 7.61 -7.17 -0.65
N GLU A 133 6.29 -7.33 -0.71
CA GLU A 133 5.62 -8.58 -1.10
C GLU A 133 4.91 -8.47 -2.45
N ALA A 134 4.59 -7.27 -2.91
CA ALA A 134 3.88 -7.04 -4.17
C ALA A 134 4.68 -7.57 -5.38
N SER A 135 3.98 -8.12 -6.36
CA SER A 135 4.50 -8.43 -7.71
C SER A 135 4.14 -7.35 -8.73
N LEU A 136 3.08 -6.57 -8.46
CA LEU A 136 2.67 -5.40 -9.22
C LEU A 136 2.38 -4.23 -8.26
N ILE A 137 2.91 -3.05 -8.58
CA ILE A 137 2.64 -1.80 -7.89
C ILE A 137 2.12 -0.81 -8.93
N GLN A 138 0.91 -0.31 -8.74
CA GLN A 138 0.33 0.73 -9.58
C GLN A 138 0.12 1.98 -8.72
N GLU A 139 0.81 3.07 -9.03
CA GLU A 139 0.81 4.27 -8.18
C GLU A 139 0.38 5.50 -8.96
N PHE A 140 -0.58 6.25 -8.41
CA PHE A 140 -0.90 7.59 -8.86
C PHE A 140 -0.45 8.60 -7.82
N SER A 141 0.50 9.47 -8.20
CA SER A 141 1.09 10.47 -7.31
C SER A 141 0.76 11.88 -7.77
N ILE A 142 0.33 12.74 -6.84
CA ILE A 142 0.11 14.16 -7.09
C ILE A 142 1.13 14.99 -6.33
N GLY A 143 1.83 15.86 -7.04
CA GLY A 143 2.59 16.96 -6.46
C GLY A 143 3.91 16.62 -5.79
N LEU A 144 4.20 15.35 -5.52
CA LEU A 144 5.50 14.83 -5.13
C LEU A 144 5.82 13.61 -5.98
N VAL A 145 7.10 13.39 -6.26
CA VAL A 145 7.58 12.19 -6.96
C VAL A 145 7.27 10.94 -6.13
N PRO A 146 6.85 9.81 -6.74
CA PRO A 146 6.62 8.54 -6.05
C PRO A 146 7.74 8.18 -5.09
N GLY A 147 7.38 7.75 -3.88
CA GLY A 147 8.35 7.55 -2.81
C GLY A 147 9.44 6.50 -3.11
N LEU A 148 9.17 5.55 -4.01
CA LEU A 148 10.17 4.58 -4.47
C LEU A 148 11.18 5.21 -5.44
N PHE A 149 10.85 6.34 -6.07
CA PHE A 149 11.62 6.96 -7.14
C PHE A 149 12.29 8.27 -6.70
N GLN A 150 12.27 8.60 -5.41
CA GLN A 150 12.90 9.82 -4.88
C GLN A 150 14.41 9.64 -4.70
N THR A 151 15.21 10.64 -5.07
CA THR A 151 16.66 10.68 -4.78
C THR A 151 16.91 11.01 -3.31
N GLN A 152 18.12 10.74 -2.83
CA GLN A 152 18.51 11.07 -1.46
C GLN A 152 18.36 12.57 -1.16
N GLU A 153 18.79 13.42 -2.11
CA GLU A 153 18.74 14.87 -2.02
C GLU A 153 17.30 15.38 -1.97
N TYR A 154 16.41 14.80 -2.78
CA TYR A 154 14.98 15.12 -2.78
C TYR A 154 14.33 14.76 -1.44
N ILE A 155 14.62 13.55 -0.92
CA ILE A 155 14.10 13.11 0.39
C ILE A 155 14.60 14.02 1.52
N ALA A 156 15.89 14.37 1.51
CA ALA A 156 16.48 15.26 2.50
C ALA A 156 15.78 16.64 2.50
N ALA A 157 15.58 17.23 1.32
CA ALA A 157 14.89 18.51 1.17
C ALA A 157 13.44 18.46 1.70
N LEU A 158 12.71 17.36 1.48
CA LEU A 158 11.38 17.17 2.07
C LEU A 158 11.43 17.13 3.60
N PHE A 159 12.39 16.40 4.19
CA PHE A 159 12.51 16.29 5.64
C PHE A 159 12.93 17.59 6.32
N GLU A 160 13.71 18.45 5.66
CA GLU A 160 14.04 19.77 6.19
C GLU A 160 12.82 20.65 6.44
N ARG A 161 11.76 20.47 5.64
CA ARG A 161 10.50 21.25 5.74
C ARG A 161 9.38 20.49 6.46
N ALA A 162 9.60 19.23 6.82
CA ALA A 162 8.58 18.39 7.42
C ALA A 162 8.21 18.83 8.85
N VAL A 163 6.93 19.09 9.07
CA VAL A 163 6.42 19.44 10.41
C VAL A 163 6.33 18.19 11.28
N GLY A 164 6.98 18.21 12.43
CA GLY A 164 6.90 17.13 13.44
C GLY A 164 8.03 16.10 13.36
N ILE A 165 9.04 16.32 12.53
CA ILE A 165 10.26 15.51 12.50
C ILE A 165 11.38 16.27 13.23
N PRO A 166 11.89 15.77 14.37
CA PRO A 166 13.05 16.37 15.02
C PRO A 166 14.27 16.31 14.12
N LYS A 167 15.09 17.38 14.08
CA LYS A 167 16.28 17.45 13.21
C LYS A 167 17.23 16.27 13.41
N GLN A 168 17.40 15.81 14.64
CA GLN A 168 18.24 14.64 14.96
C GLN A 168 17.71 13.31 14.38
N GLU A 169 16.44 13.22 13.98
CA GLU A 169 15.86 12.03 13.37
C GLU A 169 15.94 12.02 11.84
N VAL A 170 16.26 13.15 11.21
CA VAL A 170 16.24 13.29 9.75
C VAL A 170 17.16 12.27 9.08
N SER A 171 18.41 12.14 9.54
CA SER A 171 19.37 11.18 8.98
C SER A 171 18.88 9.74 9.09
N LYS A 172 18.28 9.38 10.23
CA LYS A 172 17.73 8.02 10.43
C LYS A 172 16.53 7.77 9.52
N ARG A 173 15.64 8.75 9.36
CA ARG A 173 14.47 8.63 8.46
C ARG A 173 14.87 8.59 6.99
N LEU A 174 15.92 9.29 6.61
CA LEU A 174 16.52 9.25 5.28
C LEU A 174 17.08 7.86 4.98
N GLU A 175 17.93 7.33 5.86
CA GLU A 175 18.50 5.99 5.75
C GLU A 175 17.41 4.93 5.56
N VAL A 176 16.36 5.03 6.39
CA VAL A 176 15.20 4.14 6.32
C VAL A 176 14.48 4.22 4.97
N ARG A 177 14.30 5.42 4.42
CA ARG A 177 13.61 5.60 3.13
C ARG A 177 14.43 5.04 1.96
N LEU A 178 15.75 5.19 2.02
CA LEU A 178 16.69 4.60 1.05
C LEU A 178 16.77 3.08 1.17
N GLU A 179 16.76 2.53 2.39
CA GLU A 179 16.72 1.08 2.61
C GLU A 179 15.42 0.46 2.08
N ARG A 180 14.29 1.14 2.28
CA ARG A 180 13.00 0.76 1.69
C ARG A 180 13.09 0.67 0.18
N GLN A 181 13.56 1.72 -0.48
CA GLN A 181 13.73 1.76 -1.94
C GLN A 181 14.58 0.59 -2.45
N ARG A 182 15.77 0.39 -1.86
CA ARG A 182 16.67 -0.70 -2.24
C ARG A 182 16.03 -2.07 -2.04
N SER A 183 15.35 -2.29 -0.91
CA SER A 183 14.70 -3.57 -0.62
C SER A 183 13.59 -3.97 -1.60
N VAL A 184 13.01 -3.00 -2.31
CA VAL A 184 11.95 -3.22 -3.30
C VAL A 184 12.52 -3.26 -4.72
N LEU A 185 13.39 -2.30 -5.08
CA LEU A 185 13.89 -2.09 -6.44
C LEU A 185 15.09 -2.97 -6.82
N GLU A 186 15.82 -3.52 -5.85
CA GLU A 186 17.07 -4.26 -6.07
C GLU A 186 16.98 -5.74 -5.67
N ARG A 187 15.80 -6.22 -5.26
CA ARG A 187 15.59 -7.64 -4.95
C ARG A 187 15.67 -8.51 -6.21
N GLU A 188 15.92 -9.81 -6.04
CA GLU A 188 16.09 -10.78 -7.15
C GLU A 188 14.93 -10.76 -8.17
N ARG A 189 13.70 -10.54 -7.69
CA ARG A 189 12.49 -10.43 -8.52
C ARG A 189 11.77 -9.12 -8.21
N PRO A 190 12.22 -7.97 -8.73
CA PRO A 190 11.59 -6.69 -8.45
C PRO A 190 10.13 -6.69 -8.97
N PRO A 191 9.22 -5.94 -8.35
CA PRO A 191 7.85 -5.86 -8.85
C PRO A 191 7.80 -5.14 -10.20
N THR A 192 6.76 -5.40 -10.99
CA THR A 192 6.39 -4.48 -12.06
C THR A 192 5.82 -3.22 -11.41
N ILE A 193 6.31 -2.05 -11.78
CA ILE A 193 5.84 -0.77 -11.24
C ILE A 193 5.30 0.06 -12.39
N VAL A 194 4.03 0.44 -12.33
CA VAL A 194 3.38 1.32 -13.29
C VAL A 194 2.95 2.57 -12.54
N THR A 195 3.51 3.72 -12.89
CA THR A 195 3.15 4.98 -12.23
C THR A 195 2.59 5.99 -13.20
N VAL A 196 1.54 6.68 -12.74
CA VAL A 196 1.07 7.92 -13.34
C VAL A 196 1.45 9.05 -12.38
N ILE A 197 2.34 9.93 -12.83
CA ILE A 197 2.84 11.06 -12.06
C ILE A 197 2.18 12.33 -12.58
N ASP A 198 1.48 13.06 -11.72
CA ASP A 198 0.96 14.38 -12.06
C ASP A 198 2.10 15.35 -12.39
N GLU A 199 1.95 16.15 -13.44
CA GLU A 199 2.94 17.16 -13.87
C GLU A 199 3.41 18.07 -12.72
N ALA A 200 2.56 18.34 -11.71
CA ALA A 200 2.96 19.13 -10.54
C ALA A 200 4.13 18.52 -9.76
N ALA A 201 4.30 17.20 -9.78
CA ALA A 201 5.38 16.52 -9.05
C ALA A 201 6.77 16.80 -9.63
N VAL A 202 6.84 17.10 -10.93
CA VAL A 202 8.10 17.37 -11.64
C VAL A 202 8.32 18.86 -11.90
N ARG A 203 7.28 19.70 -11.70
CA ARG A 203 7.38 21.16 -11.79
C ARG A 203 7.49 21.86 -10.44
N ARG A 204 7.05 21.24 -9.35
CA ARG A 204 7.20 21.84 -8.01
C ARG A 204 8.64 21.71 -7.56
N GLU A 205 9.28 22.85 -7.31
CA GLU A 205 10.64 22.88 -6.77
C GLU A 205 10.68 22.27 -5.36
N VAL A 206 11.52 21.25 -5.20
CA VAL A 206 11.84 20.60 -3.94
C VAL A 206 13.36 20.57 -3.80
N GLY A 207 13.90 21.33 -2.85
CA GLY A 207 15.34 21.37 -2.59
C GLY A 207 16.15 22.25 -3.55
N GLY A 208 15.50 22.94 -4.49
CA GLY A 208 16.16 23.78 -5.49
C GLY A 208 16.29 23.11 -6.85
N GLU A 209 16.75 23.88 -7.84
CA GLU A 209 16.91 23.46 -9.23
C GLU A 209 17.84 22.25 -9.39
N GLU A 210 19.03 22.25 -8.76
CA GLU A 210 20.00 21.15 -8.83
C GLU A 210 19.41 19.82 -8.32
N VAL A 211 18.61 19.86 -7.23
CA VAL A 211 17.95 18.68 -6.68
C VAL A 211 16.88 18.16 -7.64
N MET A 212 16.11 19.06 -8.24
CA MET A 212 15.09 18.69 -9.23
C MET A 212 15.69 18.14 -10.51
N GLU A 213 16.79 18.69 -11.00
CA GLU A 213 17.52 18.13 -12.14
C GLU A 213 17.98 16.70 -11.86
N GLY A 214 18.61 16.47 -10.71
CA GLY A 214 19.03 15.14 -10.28
C GLY A 214 17.85 14.17 -10.16
N GLN A 215 16.74 14.65 -9.62
CA GLN A 215 15.51 13.88 -9.49
C GLN A 215 14.90 13.50 -10.85
N ILE A 216 14.86 14.41 -11.81
CA ILE A 216 14.30 14.13 -13.14
C ILE A 216 15.22 13.21 -13.94
N ARG A 217 16.54 13.39 -13.86
CA ARG A 217 17.51 12.45 -14.44
C ARG A 217 17.33 11.04 -13.87
N HIS A 218 17.14 10.93 -12.56
CA HIS A 218 16.87 9.64 -11.92
C HIS A 218 15.57 8.98 -12.41
N LEU A 219 14.50 9.75 -12.65
CA LEU A 219 13.28 9.21 -13.26
C LEU A 219 13.51 8.69 -14.68
N LEU A 220 14.31 9.39 -15.48
CA LEU A 220 14.71 8.94 -16.81
C LEU A 220 15.50 7.62 -16.73
N ASP A 221 16.48 7.52 -15.83
CA ASP A 221 17.24 6.27 -15.63
C ASP A 221 16.35 5.11 -15.20
N LEU A 222 15.38 5.36 -14.30
CA LEU A 222 14.41 4.33 -13.88
C LEU A 222 13.50 3.90 -15.03
N SER A 223 13.12 4.81 -15.93
CA SER A 223 12.29 4.50 -17.10
C SER A 223 12.96 3.57 -18.12
N GLU A 224 14.28 3.38 -18.04
CA GLU A 224 15.01 2.41 -18.87
C GLU A 224 14.89 0.96 -18.33
N ARG A 225 14.37 0.77 -17.11
CA ARG A 225 14.20 -0.57 -16.54
C ARG A 225 12.97 -1.26 -17.13
N PRO A 226 13.07 -2.54 -17.54
CA PRO A 226 11.98 -3.24 -18.24
C PRO A 226 10.75 -3.54 -17.36
N ASN A 227 10.87 -3.39 -16.03
CA ASN A 227 9.79 -3.60 -15.08
C ASN A 227 9.21 -2.28 -14.53
N ILE A 228 9.57 -1.12 -15.10
CA ILE A 228 9.10 0.19 -14.65
C ILE A 228 8.50 0.97 -15.82
N GLU A 229 7.24 1.38 -15.67
CA GLU A 229 6.55 2.27 -16.59
C GLU A 229 6.24 3.59 -15.88
N ILE A 230 6.73 4.70 -16.45
CA ILE A 230 6.50 6.04 -15.92
C ILE A 230 5.72 6.84 -16.96
N GLN A 231 4.53 7.29 -16.58
CA GLN A 231 3.71 8.17 -17.39
C GLN A 231 3.46 9.49 -16.68
N ILE A 232 3.57 10.60 -17.39
CA ILE A 232 3.21 11.92 -16.89
C ILE A 232 1.77 12.23 -17.27
N LEU A 233 0.96 12.62 -16.27
CA LEU A 233 -0.35 13.21 -16.49
C LEU A 233 -0.18 14.73 -16.63
N PRO A 234 -0.31 15.29 -17.85
CA PRO A 234 -0.02 16.70 -18.06
C PRO A 234 -1.21 17.58 -17.64
N PHE A 235 -0.94 18.82 -17.23
CA PHE A 235 -1.97 19.79 -16.87
C PHE A 235 -2.99 20.03 -17.99
N LYS A 236 -2.56 19.93 -19.25
CA LYS A 236 -3.44 20.07 -20.42
C LYS A 236 -4.52 18.98 -20.52
N ALA A 237 -4.38 17.88 -19.78
CA ALA A 237 -5.40 16.83 -19.71
C ALA A 237 -6.70 17.32 -19.06
N GLY A 238 -6.63 18.37 -18.22
CA GLY A 238 -7.80 18.91 -17.54
C GLY A 238 -8.38 17.92 -16.53
N ALA A 239 -9.71 17.81 -16.46
CA ALA A 239 -10.36 16.87 -15.56
C ALA A 239 -10.05 15.41 -15.97
N HIS A 240 -9.60 14.61 -15.01
CA HIS A 240 -9.20 13.21 -15.21
C HIS A 240 -9.86 12.31 -14.16
N ALA A 241 -9.86 11.00 -14.40
CA ALA A 241 -10.50 10.03 -13.49
C ALA A 241 -9.91 10.03 -12.07
N GLY A 242 -8.67 10.49 -11.93
CA GLY A 242 -7.95 10.61 -10.67
C GLY A 242 -8.11 11.94 -9.94
N THR A 243 -9.15 12.75 -10.21
CA THR A 243 -9.43 14.00 -9.45
C THR A 243 -9.62 13.78 -7.93
N SER A 244 -9.44 12.56 -7.45
CA SER A 244 -9.41 12.11 -6.07
C SER A 244 -8.01 12.18 -5.44
N ILE A 245 -7.83 11.45 -4.33
CA ILE A 245 -6.61 11.38 -3.52
C ILE A 245 -5.56 10.45 -4.21
N PRO A 246 -4.24 10.72 -4.08
CA PRO A 246 -3.19 9.77 -4.48
C PRO A 246 -3.39 8.38 -3.85
N PHE A 247 -3.02 7.33 -4.58
CA PHE A 247 -3.20 5.96 -4.11
C PHE A 247 -2.16 5.02 -4.70
N VAL A 248 -1.95 3.90 -4.00
CA VAL A 248 -1.12 2.78 -4.45
C VAL A 248 -1.97 1.52 -4.48
N LEU A 249 -2.02 0.85 -5.62
CA LEU A 249 -2.65 -0.45 -5.78
C LEU A 249 -1.56 -1.53 -5.83
N PHE A 250 -1.65 -2.47 -4.90
CA PHE A 250 -0.74 -3.60 -4.80
C PHE A 250 -1.40 -4.88 -5.32
N GLY A 251 -0.67 -5.63 -6.16
CA GLY A 251 -1.02 -6.99 -6.55
C GLY A 251 0.06 -7.98 -6.12
N PHE A 252 -0.31 -9.17 -5.67
CA PHE A 252 0.60 -10.15 -5.05
C PHE A 252 0.81 -11.42 -5.91
N ASP A 253 -0.24 -11.91 -6.56
CA ASP A 253 -0.23 -13.21 -7.26
C ASP A 253 -0.04 -13.09 -8.78
N GLY A 254 1.09 -12.50 -9.19
CA GLY A 254 1.45 -12.37 -10.61
C GLY A 254 0.44 -11.56 -11.44
N GLY A 255 -0.36 -10.71 -10.79
CA GLY A 255 -1.38 -9.89 -11.43
C GLY A 255 -2.75 -10.54 -11.65
N SER A 256 -3.02 -11.72 -11.06
CA SER A 256 -4.33 -12.39 -11.15
C SER A 256 -5.50 -11.58 -10.57
N GLY A 257 -5.20 -10.53 -9.81
CA GLY A 257 -6.17 -9.66 -9.15
C GLY A 257 -6.61 -10.15 -7.77
N ALA A 258 -6.49 -11.45 -7.49
CA ALA A 258 -6.81 -12.01 -6.19
C ALA A 258 -5.93 -11.39 -5.08
N GLY A 259 -6.57 -10.97 -3.98
CA GLY A 259 -5.87 -10.41 -2.83
C GLY A 259 -5.19 -9.06 -3.07
N SER A 260 -5.55 -8.34 -4.13
CA SER A 260 -5.05 -6.97 -4.34
C SER A 260 -5.60 -6.01 -3.29
N LEU A 261 -4.88 -4.93 -3.05
CA LEU A 261 -5.22 -3.96 -2.02
C LEU A 261 -4.94 -2.54 -2.54
N VAL A 262 -5.77 -1.59 -2.14
CA VAL A 262 -5.51 -0.16 -2.34
C VAL A 262 -5.07 0.48 -1.04
N TYR A 263 -3.98 1.23 -1.10
CA TYR A 263 -3.48 2.05 0.00
C TYR A 263 -3.72 3.53 -0.30
N LEU A 264 -4.34 4.23 0.65
CA LEU A 264 -4.53 5.67 0.63
C LEU A 264 -3.73 6.31 1.75
N GLU A 265 -2.72 7.10 1.40
CA GLU A 265 -1.87 7.75 2.39
C GLU A 265 -2.61 8.85 3.16
N THR A 266 -2.43 8.89 4.47
CA THR A 266 -2.82 9.99 5.34
C THR A 266 -1.58 10.55 6.04
N ARG A 267 -1.73 11.66 6.77
CA ARG A 267 -0.60 12.29 7.46
C ARG A 267 0.09 11.38 8.51
N LYS A 268 -0.63 10.42 9.10
CA LYS A 268 -0.12 9.58 10.21
C LYS A 268 0.05 8.11 9.83
N ASP A 269 -0.82 7.59 8.98
CA ASP A 269 -0.82 6.20 8.51
C ASP A 269 -1.49 6.16 7.12
N GLY A 270 -2.25 5.12 6.79
CA GLY A 270 -3.15 5.14 5.63
C GLY A 270 -4.32 4.20 5.75
N PHE A 271 -5.27 4.33 4.83
CA PHE A 271 -6.38 3.39 4.68
C PHE A 271 -5.99 2.24 3.77
N TYR A 272 -6.50 1.07 4.10
CA TYR A 272 -6.28 -0.18 3.39
C TYR A 272 -7.63 -0.68 2.89
N LEU A 273 -7.88 -0.57 1.58
CA LEU A 273 -9.12 -1.03 0.95
C LEU A 273 -8.88 -2.39 0.31
N GLU A 274 -9.69 -3.36 0.71
CA GLU A 274 -9.48 -4.78 0.43
C GLU A 274 -10.73 -5.45 -0.15
N GLU A 275 -11.88 -4.77 -0.09
CA GLU A 275 -13.11 -5.29 -0.67
C GLU A 275 -13.00 -5.25 -2.20
N GLU A 276 -13.36 -6.36 -2.86
CA GLU A 276 -13.14 -6.51 -4.30
C GLU A 276 -13.84 -5.42 -5.12
N GLU A 277 -14.99 -4.93 -4.65
CA GLU A 277 -15.71 -3.81 -5.27
C GLU A 277 -14.88 -2.51 -5.22
N GLU A 278 -14.34 -2.16 -4.05
CA GLU A 278 -13.49 -0.97 -3.88
C GLU A 278 -12.22 -1.07 -4.74
N VAL A 279 -11.53 -2.22 -4.69
CA VAL A 279 -10.33 -2.46 -5.48
C VAL A 279 -10.63 -2.38 -6.98
N THR A 280 -11.76 -2.92 -7.43
CA THR A 280 -12.19 -2.86 -8.83
C THR A 280 -12.44 -1.43 -9.29
N ASP A 281 -13.06 -0.60 -8.46
CA ASP A 281 -13.27 0.82 -8.77
C ASP A 281 -11.94 1.56 -8.93
N TYR A 282 -10.98 1.34 -8.04
CA TYR A 282 -9.65 1.96 -8.14
C TYR A 282 -8.85 1.46 -9.34
N ARG A 283 -8.99 0.18 -9.74
CA ARG A 283 -8.41 -0.32 -11.01
C ARG A 283 -8.98 0.42 -12.21
N LEU A 284 -10.29 0.64 -12.24
CA LEU A 284 -10.95 1.38 -13.31
C LEU A 284 -10.46 2.83 -13.35
N VAL A 285 -10.33 3.48 -12.19
CA VAL A 285 -9.76 4.83 -12.08
C VAL A 285 -8.33 4.85 -12.62
N PHE A 286 -7.47 3.92 -12.20
CA PHE A 286 -6.09 3.84 -12.66
C PHE A 286 -6.00 3.64 -14.19
N SER A 287 -6.75 2.69 -14.74
CA SER A 287 -6.77 2.43 -16.19
C SER A 287 -7.20 3.66 -17.00
N ARG A 288 -8.22 4.40 -16.53
CA ARG A 288 -8.66 5.63 -17.18
C ARG A 288 -7.63 6.76 -17.09
N MET A 289 -6.93 6.89 -15.96
CA MET A 289 -5.82 7.83 -15.84
C MET A 289 -4.69 7.47 -16.80
N GLN A 290 -4.35 6.19 -16.88
CA GLN A 290 -3.30 5.69 -17.77
C GLN A 290 -3.58 6.02 -19.23
N GLY A 291 -4.83 5.87 -19.67
CA GLY A 291 -5.26 6.25 -21.02
C GLY A 291 -5.32 7.76 -21.28
N THR A 292 -5.27 8.59 -20.24
CA THR A 292 -5.27 10.06 -20.34
C THR A 292 -3.85 10.64 -20.22
N ALA A 293 -2.96 9.96 -19.50
CA ALA A 293 -1.57 10.32 -19.37
C ALA A 293 -0.82 10.21 -20.70
N MET A 294 0.32 10.88 -20.80
CA MET A 294 1.24 10.71 -21.93
C MET A 294 1.71 9.26 -22.03
N SER A 295 2.08 8.79 -23.21
CA SER A 295 2.76 7.49 -23.34
C SER A 295 4.08 7.50 -22.56
N VAL A 296 4.68 6.33 -22.32
CA VAL A 296 5.98 6.25 -21.63
C VAL A 296 7.06 7.03 -22.40
N GLU A 297 7.04 6.96 -23.73
CA GLU A 297 7.99 7.67 -24.60
C GLU A 297 7.77 9.18 -24.55
N ASP A 298 6.52 9.63 -24.67
CA ASP A 298 6.17 11.06 -24.60
C ASP A 298 6.45 11.64 -23.21
N SER A 299 6.29 10.83 -22.16
CA SER A 299 6.62 11.17 -20.78
C SER A 299 8.12 11.36 -20.60
N ALA A 300 8.94 10.47 -21.15
CA ALA A 300 10.39 10.63 -21.14
C ALA A 300 10.83 11.86 -21.95
N ALA A 301 10.20 12.13 -23.11
CA ALA A 301 10.45 13.34 -23.88
C ALA A 301 10.07 14.62 -23.11
N PHE A 302 8.92 14.60 -22.42
CA PHE A 302 8.47 15.69 -21.55
C PHE A 302 9.47 15.95 -20.41
N LEU A 303 9.93 14.91 -19.71
CA LEU A 303 10.92 15.05 -18.64
C LEU A 303 12.25 15.64 -19.14
N ARG A 304 12.71 15.26 -20.33
CA ARG A 304 13.89 15.89 -20.95
C ARG A 304 13.66 17.35 -21.30
N ALA A 305 12.45 17.72 -21.71
CA ALA A 305 12.11 19.11 -21.97
C ALA A 305 12.13 19.94 -20.68
N VAL A 306 11.57 19.42 -19.57
CA VAL A 306 11.62 20.09 -18.26
C VAL A 306 13.05 20.33 -17.78
N LEU A 307 14.00 19.42 -18.06
CA LEU A 307 15.43 19.62 -17.77
C LEU A 307 16.11 20.74 -18.57
N SER A 308 15.46 21.24 -19.63
CA SER A 308 16.02 22.23 -20.55
C SER A 308 15.35 23.60 -20.48
N GLU A 309 14.31 23.74 -19.64
CA GLU A 309 13.63 25.01 -19.34
C GLU A 309 14.45 25.86 -18.36
#